data_AF-A0A1H6L263-F1
#
_entry.id   AF-A0A1H6L263-F1
#
_cell.length_a   1.000
_cell.length_b   1.000
_cell.length_c   1.000
_cell.angle_alpha   90.00
_cell.angle_beta   90.00
_cell.angle_gamma   90.00
#
_symmetry.space_group_name_H-M   'P 1'
#
loop_
_entity.id
_entity.type
_entity.pdbx_description
1 polymer ?
#
loop_
_entity_poly.entity_id
_entity_poly.type
_entity_poly.pdbx_seq_one_letter_code
_entity_poly.pdbx_strand_id
1 'polypeptide(L)'
;MSLHIEMTPEAEAELKRTVQRNRLSSIAIAVLCCFLGGLTLYLTVKLFEEQEPAALTTYTPPLEDLPPTKQPVTKQLQSRPASASSSVAPSVVVAAAAGPVAMAEVDVPTDSMDFGTGMELGVGFGTGGLGDGIGSGGTGLGTEQAGGSTLEGTFYDLKQTTSGAPTGMNPEMCKKVLSEFNSSGWSKSVLSKYYQAPTKLYSACFYMPICKADEAPYAYKVEDKVKPSMWVAVYRGKVKAPKTGKFRFVGLGDDSLAVRFGNKTVFDYGWSSVSSGKMLGGNAANRAELKDTKGQGRQFYKYSTAGADWNNNLDGLCTGDVFEVKEGQTYPIELLVSEVPGGYFGFVLLIEDMDSPPTKKDGMGSPIFQLFRTNFAEPNTDELYKNMKVPGDRRSDVPYDKDSLIWQSV
;
A
#
# COMPACT_ATOMS: atom_id res chain seq x y z
N MET A 1 -55.16 7.09 30.81
CA MET A 1 -55.22 8.37 31.54
C MET A 1 -53.80 8.93 31.59
N SER A 2 -53.50 9.94 30.77
CA SER A 2 -52.17 10.57 30.71
C SER A 2 -52.02 11.53 31.89
N LEU A 3 -51.07 11.24 32.78
CA LEU A 3 -50.65 12.16 33.83
C LEU A 3 -49.86 13.30 33.19
N HIS A 4 -50.50 14.45 33.04
CA HIS A 4 -49.79 15.71 32.83
C HIS A 4 -49.16 16.11 34.15
N ILE A 5 -47.85 15.91 34.27
CA ILE A 5 -47.05 16.49 35.34
C ILE A 5 -46.85 17.96 34.96
N GLU A 6 -47.63 18.85 35.54
CA GLU A 6 -47.37 20.28 35.48
C GLU A 6 -46.09 20.58 36.26
N MET A 7 -45.12 21.19 35.58
CA MET A 7 -43.87 21.62 36.19
C MET A 7 -44.18 22.69 37.25
N THR A 8 -43.64 22.54 38.45
CA THR A 8 -43.81 23.53 39.50
C THR A 8 -43.17 24.86 39.07
N PRO A 9 -43.73 26.02 39.45
CA PRO A 9 -43.20 27.33 39.04
C PRO A 9 -41.75 27.57 39.47
N GLU A 10 -41.31 26.87 40.52
CA GLU A 10 -39.92 26.85 40.98
C GLU A 10 -39.00 26.10 39.99
N ALA A 11 -39.43 24.95 39.47
CA ALA A 11 -38.68 24.18 38.47
C ALA A 11 -38.57 24.93 37.11
N GLU A 12 -39.60 25.69 36.72
CA GLU A 12 -39.53 26.55 35.53
C GLU A 12 -38.53 27.70 35.68
N ALA A 13 -38.43 28.28 36.88
CA ALA A 13 -37.48 29.36 37.16
C ALA A 13 -36.03 28.85 37.12
N GLU A 14 -35.75 27.68 37.69
CA GLU A 14 -34.42 27.05 37.63
C GLU A 14 -34.03 26.62 36.21
N LEU A 15 -34.99 26.10 35.43
CA LEU A 15 -34.76 25.75 34.04
C LEU A 15 -34.40 26.98 33.20
N LYS A 16 -35.14 28.10 33.37
CA LYS A 16 -34.84 29.37 32.68
C LYS A 16 -33.45 29.88 33.05
N ARG A 17 -33.06 29.80 34.32
CA ARG A 17 -31.72 30.20 34.78
C ARG A 17 -30.61 29.33 34.19
N THR A 18 -30.85 28.02 34.10
CA THR A 18 -29.91 27.05 33.50
C THR A 18 -29.75 27.29 31.99
N VAL A 19 -30.85 27.53 31.27
CA VAL A 19 -30.82 27.85 29.84
C VAL A 19 -30.08 29.16 29.57
N GLN A 20 -30.30 30.18 30.40
CA GLN A 20 -29.59 31.46 30.27
C GLN A 20 -28.07 31.29 30.51
N ARG A 21 -27.67 30.54 31.54
CA ARG A 21 -26.25 30.25 31.80
C ARG A 21 -25.61 29.48 30.65
N ASN A 22 -26.29 28.45 30.14
CA ASN A 22 -25.77 27.64 29.04
C ASN A 22 -25.63 28.45 27.74
N ARG A 23 -26.57 29.35 27.45
CA ARG A 23 -26.47 30.27 26.30
C ARG A 23 -25.31 31.26 26.45
N LEU A 24 -25.09 31.79 27.65
CA LEU A 24 -23.96 32.70 27.91
C LEU A 24 -22.63 31.96 27.74
N SER A 25 -22.53 30.74 28.26
CA SER A 25 -21.35 29.89 28.11
C SER A 25 -21.10 29.51 26.65
N SER A 26 -22.13 29.17 25.87
CA SER A 26 -21.95 28.83 24.46
C SER A 26 -21.49 30.02 23.62
N ILE A 27 -21.99 31.23 23.90
CA ILE A 27 -21.54 32.45 23.22
C ILE A 27 -20.09 32.77 23.59
N ALA A 28 -19.71 32.66 24.87
CA ALA A 28 -18.34 32.89 25.31
C ALA A 28 -17.35 31.92 24.66
N ILE A 29 -17.72 30.64 24.56
CA ILE A 29 -16.90 29.62 23.88
C ILE A 29 -16.78 29.92 22.38
N ALA A 30 -17.88 30.30 21.72
CA ALA A 30 -17.86 30.64 20.30
C ALA A 30 -16.92 31.83 20.00
N VAL A 31 -16.99 32.89 20.82
CA VAL A 31 -16.11 34.06 20.69
C VAL A 31 -14.65 33.67 20.91
N LEU A 32 -14.36 32.83 21.92
CA LEU A 32 -13.01 32.35 22.19
C LEU A 32 -12.46 31.50 21.03
N CYS A 33 -13.28 30.63 20.44
CA CYS A 33 -12.90 29.84 19.27
C CYS A 33 -12.59 30.70 18.05
N CYS A 34 -13.42 31.72 17.78
CA CYS A 34 -13.15 32.68 16.69
C CYS A 34 -11.85 33.46 16.93
N PHE A 35 -11.58 33.87 18.17
CA PHE A 35 -10.37 34.58 18.53
C PHE A 35 -9.12 33.70 18.37
N LEU A 36 -9.16 32.46 18.88
CA LEU A 36 -8.06 31.50 18.76
C LEU A 36 -7.80 31.13 17.29
N GLY A 37 -8.84 30.90 16.50
CA GLY A 37 -8.73 30.63 15.06
C GLY A 37 -8.09 31.82 14.31
N GLY A 38 -8.53 33.04 14.62
CA GLY A 38 -7.93 34.26 14.07
C GLY A 38 -6.45 34.42 14.45
N LEU A 39 -6.09 34.13 15.70
CA LEU A 39 -4.71 34.16 16.16
C LEU A 39 -3.85 33.13 15.43
N THR A 40 -4.36 31.91 15.22
CA THR A 40 -3.62 30.87 14.49
C THR A 40 -3.36 31.26 13.03
N LEU A 41 -4.35 31.83 12.34
CA LEU A 41 -4.18 32.33 10.96
C LEU A 41 -3.23 33.53 10.90
N TYR A 42 -3.27 34.41 11.90
CA TYR A 42 -2.34 35.54 11.96
C TYR A 42 -0.88 35.07 12.16
N LEU A 43 -0.66 34.08 13.03
CA LEU A 43 0.66 33.52 13.28
C LEU A 43 1.21 32.76 12.07
N THR A 44 0.39 32.04 11.31
CA THR A 44 0.85 31.38 10.08
C THR A 44 1.29 32.40 9.04
N VAL A 45 0.50 33.46 8.79
CA VAL A 45 0.90 34.54 7.87
C VAL A 45 2.23 35.19 8.27
N LYS A 46 2.47 35.37 9.58
CA LYS A 46 3.73 35.94 10.08
C LYS A 46 4.92 34.98 10.06
N LEU A 47 4.69 33.67 10.14
CA LEU A 47 5.75 32.65 10.06
C LEU A 47 6.22 32.39 8.63
N PHE A 48 5.35 32.60 7.64
CA PHE A 48 5.59 32.36 6.22
C PHE A 48 5.79 33.67 5.42
N GLU A 49 6.15 34.77 6.08
CA GLU A 49 6.62 35.97 5.40
C GLU A 49 7.95 35.63 4.70
N GLU A 50 7.86 35.22 3.42
CA GLU A 50 8.96 34.70 2.62
C GLU A 50 10.10 35.72 2.52
N GLN A 51 11.30 35.22 2.82
CA GLN A 51 12.55 35.90 2.55
C GLN A 51 12.75 35.93 1.03
N GLU A 52 12.81 37.12 0.42
CA GLU A 52 12.99 37.26 -1.04
C GLU A 52 14.18 36.41 -1.51
N PRO A 53 14.02 35.56 -2.55
CA PRO A 53 15.13 34.77 -3.03
C PRO A 53 16.19 35.68 -3.65
N ALA A 54 17.42 35.58 -3.14
CA ALA A 54 18.57 36.28 -3.68
C ALA A 54 18.69 36.01 -5.18
N ALA A 55 18.70 37.09 -5.97
CA ALA A 55 18.89 37.03 -7.40
C ALA A 55 20.16 36.23 -7.74
N LEU A 56 19.99 35.17 -8.54
CA LEU A 56 21.09 34.40 -9.12
C LEU A 56 21.86 35.30 -10.09
N THR A 57 22.98 35.87 -9.63
CA THR A 57 23.96 36.50 -10.49
C THR A 57 24.68 35.41 -11.26
N THR A 58 24.33 35.23 -12.54
CA THR A 58 25.04 34.36 -13.47
C THR A 58 26.49 34.86 -13.61
N TYR A 59 27.44 34.18 -12.97
CA TYR A 59 28.86 34.45 -13.17
C TYR A 59 29.33 33.69 -14.42
N THR A 60 29.46 34.38 -15.55
CA THR A 60 30.21 33.90 -16.70
C THR A 60 31.68 34.23 -16.47
N PRO A 61 32.57 33.25 -16.22
CA PRO A 61 34.00 33.53 -16.11
C PRO A 61 34.55 33.96 -17.49
N PRO A 62 35.44 34.95 -17.56
CA PRO A 62 36.14 35.27 -18.80
C PRO A 62 36.99 34.08 -19.25
N LEU A 63 36.87 33.72 -20.52
CA LEU A 63 37.75 32.79 -21.23
C LEU A 63 39.10 33.47 -21.45
N GLU A 64 39.98 33.48 -20.46
CA GLU A 64 41.39 33.77 -20.66
C GLU A 64 42.21 33.08 -19.55
N ASP A 65 43.29 32.40 -19.98
CA ASP A 65 44.28 31.65 -19.20
C ASP A 65 43.93 30.26 -18.64
N LEU A 66 43.85 29.28 -19.56
CA LEU A 66 44.28 27.90 -19.26
C LEU A 66 45.34 27.40 -20.27
N PRO A 67 46.40 26.72 -19.79
CA PRO A 67 47.58 26.32 -20.59
C PRO A 67 47.27 25.18 -21.59
N PRO A 68 48.06 25.05 -22.68
CA PRO A 68 47.71 24.20 -23.81
C PRO A 68 47.76 22.71 -23.45
N THR A 69 46.61 22.04 -23.60
CA THR A 69 46.52 20.58 -23.44
C THR A 69 46.78 19.90 -24.80
N LYS A 70 47.79 19.02 -24.83
CA LYS A 70 48.22 18.25 -26.00
C LYS A 70 47.10 17.33 -26.50
N GLN A 71 46.64 17.53 -27.73
CA GLN A 71 45.81 16.56 -28.43
C GLN A 71 46.67 15.42 -29.02
N PRO A 72 46.24 14.15 -28.95
CA PRO A 72 46.87 13.07 -29.70
C PRO A 72 46.50 13.14 -31.19
N VAL A 73 47.53 13.07 -32.04
CA VAL A 73 47.48 13.14 -33.50
C VAL A 73 46.81 11.89 -34.10
N THR A 74 45.65 12.05 -34.73
CA THR A 74 45.12 11.06 -35.69
C THR A 74 45.87 11.19 -37.02
N LYS A 75 46.65 10.15 -37.36
CA LYS A 75 47.36 10.03 -38.64
C LYS A 75 46.36 10.01 -39.81
N GLN A 76 46.48 10.97 -40.72
CA GLN A 76 45.82 10.92 -42.03
C GLN A 76 46.53 9.89 -42.92
N LEU A 77 45.83 8.81 -43.29
CA LEU A 77 46.25 7.94 -44.39
C LEU A 77 45.85 8.59 -45.71
N GLN A 78 46.82 9.20 -46.40
CA GLN A 78 46.66 9.65 -47.78
C GLN A 78 46.64 8.46 -48.74
N SER A 79 45.68 8.50 -49.66
CA SER A 79 45.40 7.55 -50.74
C SER A 79 46.50 7.48 -51.80
N ARG A 80 46.69 6.30 -52.40
CA ARG A 80 47.50 6.05 -53.61
C ARG A 80 46.59 5.99 -54.86
N PRO A 81 47.03 6.43 -56.07
CA PRO A 81 46.13 6.67 -57.20
C PRO A 81 45.86 5.45 -58.11
N ALA A 82 44.63 5.48 -58.67
CA ALA A 82 43.99 4.86 -59.85
C ALA A 82 44.48 3.55 -60.50
N SER A 83 43.51 2.66 -60.78
CA SER A 83 43.48 1.80 -61.97
C SER A 83 42.05 1.66 -62.52
N ALA A 84 41.93 1.28 -63.79
CA ALA A 84 40.85 1.63 -64.73
C ALA A 84 39.62 0.68 -64.77
N SER A 85 38.47 1.32 -65.05
CA SER A 85 37.25 0.94 -65.79
C SER A 85 36.77 -0.52 -65.90
N SER A 86 35.47 -0.74 -65.62
CA SER A 86 34.52 -1.27 -66.63
C SER A 86 33.04 -1.14 -66.20
N SER A 87 32.24 -0.56 -67.12
CA SER A 87 30.84 -0.88 -67.53
C SER A 87 29.78 -1.15 -66.44
N VAL A 88 28.62 -0.47 -66.36
CA VAL A 88 27.53 -0.36 -67.36
C VAL A 88 26.54 0.77 -66.93
N ALA A 89 26.02 1.55 -67.88
CA ALA A 89 24.99 2.60 -67.76
C ALA A 89 23.54 2.02 -67.79
N PRO A 90 22.39 2.76 -67.81
CA PRO A 90 22.14 4.20 -67.88
C PRO A 90 20.99 4.76 -66.98
N SER A 91 20.61 6.01 -67.27
CA SER A 91 19.69 6.96 -66.62
C SER A 91 18.25 6.50 -66.33
N VAL A 92 17.58 7.17 -65.36
CA VAL A 92 16.22 7.75 -65.53
C VAL A 92 15.78 8.58 -64.30
N VAL A 93 15.33 9.81 -64.60
CA VAL A 93 14.27 10.63 -63.99
C VAL A 93 14.45 11.22 -62.58
N VAL A 94 14.54 12.56 -62.57
CA VAL A 94 14.19 13.43 -61.45
C VAL A 94 12.67 13.48 -61.33
N ALA A 95 12.14 13.11 -60.17
CA ALA A 95 10.78 13.43 -59.76
C ALA A 95 10.79 14.16 -58.40
N ALA A 96 9.98 15.21 -58.40
CA ALA A 96 9.62 16.18 -57.36
C ALA A 96 9.70 15.76 -55.87
N ALA A 97 10.14 16.74 -55.07
CA ALA A 97 9.75 17.08 -53.71
C ALA A 97 9.18 15.96 -52.81
N ALA A 98 9.99 15.51 -51.85
CA ALA A 98 9.52 14.90 -50.61
C ALA A 98 9.76 15.91 -49.47
N GLY A 99 8.69 16.25 -48.75
CA GLY A 99 8.74 17.10 -47.56
C GLY A 99 9.55 16.47 -46.41
N PRO A 100 9.83 17.24 -45.34
CA PRO A 100 10.61 16.73 -44.21
C PRO A 100 9.87 15.56 -43.55
N VAL A 101 10.55 14.42 -43.49
CA VAL A 101 10.11 13.25 -42.72
C VAL A 101 10.19 13.61 -41.24
N ALA A 102 9.05 13.69 -40.57
CA ALA A 102 8.98 13.80 -39.12
C ALA A 102 9.50 12.50 -38.49
N MET A 103 10.63 12.60 -37.80
CA MET A 103 11.08 11.55 -36.88
C MET A 103 10.12 11.57 -35.68
N ALA A 104 9.61 10.41 -35.29
CA ALA A 104 8.88 10.28 -34.04
C ALA A 104 9.84 10.62 -32.88
N GLU A 105 9.42 11.52 -31.99
CA GLU A 105 10.13 11.76 -30.74
C GLU A 105 10.15 10.48 -29.92
N VAL A 106 11.37 10.00 -29.62
CA VAL A 106 11.57 8.99 -28.59
C VAL A 106 11.44 9.71 -27.26
N ASP A 107 10.27 9.58 -26.65
CA ASP A 107 10.03 10.04 -25.28
C ASP A 107 10.80 9.12 -24.33
N VAL A 108 11.92 9.62 -23.82
CA VAL A 108 12.65 8.99 -22.72
C VAL A 108 12.06 9.61 -21.46
N PRO A 109 11.34 8.86 -20.60
CA PRO A 109 10.85 9.42 -19.35
C PRO A 109 12.04 9.75 -18.47
N THR A 110 12.42 11.03 -18.44
CA THR A 110 13.16 11.60 -17.32
C THR A 110 12.20 11.67 -16.14
N ASP A 111 12.34 10.73 -15.21
CA ASP A 111 11.70 10.76 -13.89
C ASP A 111 12.16 12.03 -13.15
N SER A 112 11.44 13.13 -13.38
CA SER A 112 11.31 14.17 -12.37
C SER A 112 10.32 13.64 -11.35
N MET A 113 10.79 13.49 -10.10
CA MET A 113 9.95 13.20 -8.96
C MET A 113 9.06 14.43 -8.69
N ASP A 114 8.00 14.57 -9.47
CA ASP A 114 6.87 15.44 -9.15
C ASP A 114 5.91 14.63 -8.28
N PHE A 115 6.32 14.43 -7.02
CA PHE A 115 5.38 14.05 -5.97
C PHE A 115 4.53 15.27 -5.70
N GLY A 116 3.28 15.24 -6.18
CA GLY A 116 2.31 16.31 -6.03
C GLY A 116 2.28 16.92 -4.62
N THR A 117 3.00 18.02 -4.46
CA THR A 117 2.76 19.03 -3.44
C THR A 117 1.52 19.78 -3.86
N GLY A 118 0.37 19.36 -3.36
CA GLY A 118 -0.90 19.98 -3.76
C GLY A 118 -2.14 19.40 -3.09
N MET A 119 -2.08 19.11 -1.79
CA MET A 119 -3.25 19.08 -0.92
C MET A 119 -2.78 19.24 0.53
N GLU A 120 -2.62 20.50 0.93
CA GLU A 120 -2.52 20.90 2.33
C GLU A 120 -3.89 20.65 2.99
N LEU A 121 -4.12 19.40 3.39
CA LEU A 121 -5.20 19.05 4.30
C LEU A 121 -4.80 19.54 5.68
N GLY A 122 -5.23 20.77 5.97
CA GLY A 122 -5.22 21.33 7.30
C GLY A 122 -5.74 20.31 8.30
N VAL A 123 -4.92 20.05 9.31
CA VAL A 123 -5.23 19.25 10.49
C VAL A 123 -6.39 19.89 11.27
N GLY A 124 -7.61 19.63 10.80
CA GLY A 124 -8.85 19.95 11.47
C GLY A 124 -9.33 18.76 12.28
N PHE A 125 -8.94 18.69 13.56
CA PHE A 125 -9.70 17.94 14.57
C PHE A 125 -11.03 18.67 14.80
N GLY A 126 -11.96 18.49 13.86
CA GLY A 126 -13.31 19.01 13.90
C GLY A 126 -14.30 17.85 13.95
N THR A 127 -15.13 17.85 14.98
CA THR A 127 -16.18 16.88 15.29
C THR A 127 -17.06 16.54 14.08
N GLY A 128 -16.77 15.41 13.44
CA GLY A 128 -17.56 14.81 12.36
C GLY A 128 -17.09 13.39 12.11
N GLY A 129 -17.82 12.40 12.62
CA GLY A 129 -17.75 11.00 12.23
C GLY A 129 -16.37 10.34 12.18
N LEU A 130 -15.80 10.01 13.34
CA LEU A 130 -14.74 8.99 13.43
C LEU A 130 -15.37 7.62 13.10
N GLY A 131 -15.38 7.20 11.83
CA GLY A 131 -16.03 5.94 11.48
C GLY A 131 -15.92 5.41 10.05
N ASP A 132 -15.04 5.94 9.18
CA ASP A 132 -15.13 5.59 7.74
C ASP A 132 -13.86 5.01 7.10
N GLY A 133 -12.95 4.47 7.90
CA GLY A 133 -11.72 3.84 7.37
C GLY A 133 -11.88 2.38 6.93
N ILE A 134 -12.91 1.68 7.43
CA ILE A 134 -13.31 0.31 7.06
C ILE A 134 -14.77 0.00 7.49
N GLY A 135 -15.44 0.92 8.20
CA GLY A 135 -16.68 0.69 8.96
C GLY A 135 -18.00 1.15 8.31
N SER A 136 -18.02 1.60 7.04
CA SER A 136 -19.29 1.89 6.35
C SER A 136 -19.44 1.29 4.95
N GLY A 137 -18.51 0.45 4.48
CA GLY A 137 -18.67 -0.19 3.16
C GLY A 137 -17.42 -0.70 2.44
N GLY A 138 -16.27 -0.74 3.11
CA GLY A 138 -15.05 -1.34 2.53
C GLY A 138 -15.10 -2.87 2.51
N THR A 139 -14.49 -3.47 1.49
CA THR A 139 -14.15 -4.89 1.54
C THR A 139 -12.89 -5.07 2.39
N GLY A 140 -12.55 -6.27 2.86
CA GLY A 140 -11.28 -6.51 3.58
C GLY A 140 -10.00 -6.15 2.78
N LEU A 141 -10.16 -5.84 1.48
CA LEU A 141 -9.12 -5.33 0.57
C LEU A 141 -9.01 -3.79 0.59
N GLY A 142 -9.95 -3.07 1.21
CA GLY A 142 -9.96 -1.62 1.30
C GLY A 142 -11.17 -0.97 0.63
N THR A 143 -11.04 0.32 0.36
CA THR A 143 -12.09 1.19 -0.19
C THR A 143 -11.60 1.92 -1.44
N GLU A 144 -12.49 2.40 -2.30
CA GLU A 144 -12.10 3.13 -3.52
C GLU A 144 -11.58 4.54 -3.24
N GLN A 145 -11.92 5.09 -2.07
CA GLN A 145 -11.51 6.44 -1.68
C GLN A 145 -10.28 6.35 -0.80
N ALA A 146 -9.27 7.16 -1.11
CA ALA A 146 -8.11 7.29 -0.25
C ALA A 146 -8.55 7.90 1.08
N GLY A 147 -8.55 7.09 2.14
CA GLY A 147 -8.70 7.57 3.50
C GLY A 147 -7.43 8.29 3.98
N GLY A 148 -7.54 9.00 5.10
CA GLY A 148 -6.34 9.50 5.78
C GLY A 148 -5.43 8.33 6.14
N SER A 149 -4.17 8.40 5.69
CA SER A 149 -3.12 7.43 6.03
C SER A 149 -3.45 6.00 5.58
N THR A 150 -3.51 5.75 4.27
CA THR A 150 -3.79 4.43 3.64
C THR A 150 -2.72 4.04 2.64
N LEU A 151 -2.55 2.73 2.40
CA LEU A 151 -1.71 2.19 1.34
C LEU A 151 -2.52 1.98 0.05
N GLU A 152 -1.92 2.31 -1.09
CA GLU A 152 -2.57 2.20 -2.40
C GLU A 152 -2.35 0.81 -3.01
N GLY A 153 -3.45 0.08 -3.22
CA GLY A 153 -3.52 -1.25 -3.81
C GLY A 153 -3.80 -1.24 -5.30
N THR A 154 -2.94 -1.92 -6.05
CA THR A 154 -3.11 -2.18 -7.48
C THR A 154 -3.30 -3.67 -7.73
N PHE A 155 -4.33 -4.03 -8.49
CA PHE A 155 -4.67 -5.43 -8.81
C PHE A 155 -4.23 -5.80 -10.22
N TYR A 156 -3.67 -6.99 -10.37
CA TYR A 156 -3.22 -7.57 -11.63
C TYR A 156 -3.85 -8.95 -11.85
N ASP A 157 -4.47 -9.14 -13.01
CA ASP A 157 -4.88 -10.45 -13.48
C ASP A 157 -3.77 -11.07 -14.36
N LEU A 158 -3.11 -12.11 -13.84
CA LEU A 158 -1.99 -12.75 -14.53
C LEU A 158 -2.45 -13.62 -15.70
N LYS A 159 -3.76 -13.92 -15.80
CA LYS A 159 -4.35 -14.78 -16.83
C LYS A 159 -4.44 -14.12 -18.20
N GLN A 160 -4.28 -12.80 -18.27
CA GLN A 160 -4.46 -12.03 -19.49
C GLN A 160 -3.41 -10.92 -19.61
N THR A 161 -3.05 -10.57 -20.84
CA THR A 161 -2.16 -9.45 -21.16
C THR A 161 -2.88 -8.12 -20.93
N THR A 162 -2.14 -7.02 -21.03
CA THR A 162 -2.72 -5.65 -21.03
C THR A 162 -3.81 -5.45 -22.08
N SER A 163 -3.77 -6.18 -23.21
CA SER A 163 -4.77 -6.16 -24.27
C SER A 163 -5.92 -7.16 -24.08
N GLY A 164 -5.93 -7.93 -22.98
CA GLY A 164 -6.95 -8.95 -22.70
C GLY A 164 -6.71 -10.29 -23.39
N ALA A 165 -5.59 -10.49 -24.07
CA ALA A 165 -5.27 -11.78 -24.68
C ALA A 165 -4.87 -12.80 -23.57
N PRO A 166 -5.26 -14.07 -23.67
CA PRO A 166 -4.92 -15.07 -22.66
C PRO A 166 -3.41 -15.34 -22.62
N THR A 167 -2.85 -15.45 -21.43
CA THR A 167 -1.41 -15.73 -21.21
C THR A 167 -1.11 -17.23 -21.11
N GLY A 168 -2.14 -18.08 -21.06
CA GLY A 168 -2.00 -19.51 -20.76
C GLY A 168 -1.68 -19.79 -19.28
N MET A 169 -1.96 -18.85 -18.39
CA MET A 169 -1.66 -18.95 -16.96
C MET A 169 -2.26 -20.22 -16.34
N ASN A 170 -1.44 -20.88 -15.51
CA ASN A 170 -1.81 -21.99 -14.65
C ASN A 170 -1.20 -21.80 -13.25
N PRO A 171 -1.58 -22.60 -12.25
CA PRO A 171 -1.14 -22.40 -10.87
C PRO A 171 0.39 -22.41 -10.70
N GLU A 172 1.09 -23.31 -11.40
CA GLU A 172 2.55 -23.42 -11.34
C GLU A 172 3.23 -22.19 -11.96
N MET A 173 2.72 -21.68 -13.08
CA MET A 173 3.20 -20.46 -13.72
C MET A 173 2.95 -19.24 -12.83
N CYS A 174 1.78 -19.16 -12.17
CA CYS A 174 1.45 -18.09 -11.26
C CYS A 174 2.46 -18.04 -10.09
N LYS A 175 2.73 -19.18 -9.45
CA LYS A 175 3.74 -19.28 -8.38
C LYS A 175 5.14 -18.85 -8.85
N LYS A 176 5.52 -19.17 -10.08
CA LYS A 176 6.80 -18.72 -10.67
C LYS A 176 6.83 -17.20 -10.87
N VAL A 177 5.75 -16.59 -11.35
CA VAL A 177 5.65 -15.13 -11.51
C VAL A 177 5.75 -14.44 -10.15
N LEU A 178 5.10 -14.97 -9.12
CA LEU A 178 5.19 -14.44 -7.75
C LEU A 178 6.61 -14.53 -7.18
N SER A 179 7.30 -15.66 -7.41
CA SER A 179 8.71 -15.85 -7.01
C SER A 179 9.67 -14.93 -7.79
N GLU A 180 9.46 -14.77 -9.09
CA GLU A 180 10.18 -13.80 -9.92
C GLU A 180 9.97 -12.37 -9.40
N PHE A 181 8.72 -11.99 -9.15
CA PHE A 181 8.36 -10.68 -8.59
C PHE A 181 9.07 -10.44 -7.26
N ASN A 182 9.07 -11.41 -6.34
CA ASN A 182 9.78 -11.28 -5.07
C ASN A 182 11.30 -11.15 -5.26
N SER A 183 11.91 -12.01 -6.07
CA SER A 183 13.37 -12.01 -6.32
C SER A 183 13.85 -10.76 -7.06
N SER A 184 12.99 -10.13 -7.87
CA SER A 184 13.25 -8.85 -8.55
C SER A 184 13.20 -7.62 -7.62
N GLY A 185 12.93 -7.83 -6.33
CA GLY A 185 12.72 -6.72 -5.39
C GLY A 185 11.38 -6.02 -5.60
N TRP A 186 10.35 -6.76 -6.02
CA TRP A 186 8.99 -6.29 -6.25
C TRP A 186 8.88 -5.26 -7.37
N SER A 187 9.64 -5.47 -8.45
CA SER A 187 9.64 -4.59 -9.61
C SER A 187 8.29 -4.57 -10.32
N LYS A 188 7.77 -3.37 -10.59
CA LYS A 188 6.55 -3.18 -11.38
C LYS A 188 6.66 -3.77 -12.79
N SER A 189 7.87 -3.85 -13.35
CA SER A 189 8.10 -4.38 -14.70
C SER A 189 7.75 -5.86 -14.85
N VAL A 190 7.80 -6.65 -13.77
CA VAL A 190 7.40 -8.06 -13.80
C VAL A 190 5.89 -8.18 -14.04
N LEU A 191 5.11 -7.23 -13.50
CA LEU A 191 3.65 -7.24 -13.57
C LEU A 191 3.07 -6.41 -14.73
N SER A 192 3.84 -5.49 -15.31
CA SER A 192 3.35 -4.52 -16.32
C SER A 192 2.85 -5.14 -17.63
N LYS A 193 3.20 -6.41 -17.90
CA LYS A 193 2.72 -7.17 -19.06
C LYS A 193 1.31 -7.76 -18.88
N TYR A 194 0.82 -7.80 -17.65
CA TYR A 194 -0.49 -8.37 -17.32
C TYR A 194 -1.56 -7.31 -17.26
N TYR A 195 -2.82 -7.72 -17.34
CA TYR A 195 -3.94 -6.80 -17.15
C TYR A 195 -3.92 -6.24 -15.74
N GLN A 196 -4.03 -4.92 -15.65
CA GLN A 196 -4.18 -4.19 -14.40
C GLN A 196 -5.63 -3.71 -14.28
N ALA A 197 -6.25 -3.90 -13.10
CA ALA A 197 -7.56 -3.33 -12.85
C ALA A 197 -7.50 -1.79 -12.90
N PRO A 198 -8.50 -1.12 -13.52
CA PRO A 198 -8.57 0.34 -13.52
C PRO A 198 -8.83 0.91 -12.11
N THR A 199 -9.63 0.20 -11.31
CA THR A 199 -9.94 0.57 -9.93
C THR A 199 -8.73 0.31 -9.04
N LYS A 200 -8.43 1.27 -8.17
CA LYS A 200 -7.48 1.11 -7.07
C LYS A 200 -8.25 0.99 -5.76
N LEU A 201 -7.66 0.29 -4.79
CA LEU A 201 -8.21 0.20 -3.44
C LEU A 201 -7.21 0.75 -2.44
N TYR A 202 -7.71 1.45 -1.43
CA TYR A 202 -6.95 2.06 -0.37
C TYR A 202 -7.27 1.36 0.93
N SER A 203 -6.24 0.84 1.61
CA SER A 203 -6.41 0.13 2.86
C SER A 203 -5.48 0.63 3.94
N ALA A 204 -6.01 0.74 5.16
CA ALA A 204 -5.24 1.11 6.34
C ALA A 204 -4.86 -0.09 7.21
N CYS A 205 -5.45 -1.26 7.01
CA CYS A 205 -5.08 -2.48 7.72
C CYS A 205 -5.33 -3.70 6.83
N PHE A 206 -4.65 -4.80 7.11
CA PHE A 206 -4.69 -5.98 6.24
C PHE A 206 -5.35 -7.13 6.98
N TYR A 207 -6.68 -7.09 6.98
CA TYR A 207 -7.52 -8.03 7.68
C TYR A 207 -8.75 -8.34 6.83
N MET A 208 -8.77 -9.55 6.26
CA MET A 208 -9.87 -10.09 5.49
C MET A 208 -10.15 -11.50 5.98
N PRO A 209 -11.30 -11.73 6.64
CA PRO A 209 -11.64 -13.06 7.09
C PRO A 209 -11.91 -13.96 5.87
N ILE A 210 -11.79 -15.28 6.06
CA ILE A 210 -11.95 -16.26 4.98
C ILE A 210 -13.30 -16.10 4.29
N CYS A 211 -13.26 -15.97 2.97
CA CYS A 211 -14.39 -15.74 2.07
C CYS A 211 -14.16 -16.46 0.73
N LYS A 212 -15.02 -16.28 -0.28
CA LYS A 212 -14.73 -16.77 -1.63
C LYS A 212 -13.79 -15.84 -2.38
N ALA A 213 -12.93 -16.40 -3.22
CA ALA A 213 -12.00 -15.64 -4.06
C ALA A 213 -12.69 -14.64 -5.00
N ASP A 214 -13.99 -14.82 -5.26
CA ASP A 214 -14.88 -13.89 -5.99
C ASP A 214 -14.88 -12.46 -5.42
N GLU A 215 -14.58 -12.29 -4.13
CA GLU A 215 -14.55 -10.98 -3.50
C GLU A 215 -13.52 -10.04 -4.11
N ALA A 216 -12.35 -10.54 -4.53
CA ALA A 216 -11.30 -9.66 -5.04
C ALA A 216 -11.66 -9.06 -6.42
N PRO A 217 -12.06 -9.83 -7.45
CA PRO A 217 -12.55 -9.25 -8.69
C PRO A 217 -13.71 -8.29 -8.49
N TYR A 218 -14.63 -8.58 -7.57
CA TYR A 218 -15.75 -7.71 -7.24
C TYR A 218 -15.29 -6.38 -6.61
N ALA A 219 -14.43 -6.43 -5.60
CA ALA A 219 -13.90 -5.23 -4.94
C ALA A 219 -13.18 -4.30 -5.92
N TYR A 220 -12.48 -4.88 -6.90
CA TYR A 220 -11.79 -4.15 -7.96
C TYR A 220 -12.65 -3.83 -9.19
N LYS A 221 -13.96 -4.14 -9.17
CA LYS A 221 -14.92 -3.87 -10.27
C LYS A 221 -14.52 -4.48 -11.61
N VAL A 222 -14.01 -5.70 -11.56
CA VAL A 222 -13.55 -6.45 -12.75
C VAL A 222 -14.10 -7.87 -12.77
N GLU A 223 -15.15 -8.18 -12.02
CA GLU A 223 -15.73 -9.52 -11.94
C GLU A 223 -16.32 -10.03 -13.27
N ASP A 224 -16.60 -9.13 -14.21
CA ASP A 224 -17.06 -9.45 -15.57
C ASP A 224 -15.93 -9.96 -16.49
N LYS A 225 -14.68 -9.64 -16.14
CA LYS A 225 -13.49 -9.94 -16.96
C LYS A 225 -12.54 -10.91 -16.28
N VAL A 226 -12.38 -10.77 -14.97
CA VAL A 226 -11.37 -11.47 -14.18
C VAL A 226 -12.04 -12.57 -13.38
N LYS A 227 -11.67 -13.81 -13.69
CA LYS A 227 -12.05 -14.96 -12.84
C LYS A 227 -11.32 -14.89 -11.49
N PRO A 228 -11.91 -15.42 -10.41
CA PRO A 228 -11.36 -15.38 -9.05
C PRO A 228 -10.23 -16.40 -8.85
N SER A 229 -9.20 -16.31 -9.69
CA SER A 229 -8.02 -17.16 -9.62
C SER A 229 -6.77 -16.52 -10.18
N MET A 230 -5.59 -16.88 -9.67
CA MET A 230 -4.29 -16.52 -10.27
C MET A 230 -4.12 -15.02 -10.55
N TRP A 231 -4.43 -14.23 -9.54
CA TRP A 231 -4.30 -12.77 -9.55
C TRP A 231 -3.40 -12.33 -8.39
N VAL A 232 -2.89 -11.11 -8.46
CA VAL A 232 -2.09 -10.50 -7.40
C VAL A 232 -2.50 -9.06 -7.17
N ALA A 233 -2.67 -8.67 -5.91
CA ALA A 233 -2.83 -7.27 -5.51
C ALA A 233 -1.62 -6.81 -4.70
N VAL A 234 -1.06 -5.67 -5.07
CA VAL A 234 0.12 -5.08 -4.42
C VAL A 234 -0.25 -3.71 -3.87
N TYR A 235 -0.12 -3.56 -2.56
CA TYR A 235 -0.33 -2.31 -1.83
C TYR A 235 1.01 -1.66 -1.55
N ARG A 236 1.15 -0.37 -1.85
CA ARG A 236 2.41 0.37 -1.66
C ARG A 236 2.18 1.68 -0.94
N GLY A 237 3.17 2.08 -0.17
CA GLY A 237 3.26 3.39 0.44
C GLY A 237 4.51 3.51 1.30
N LYS A 238 4.49 4.50 2.18
CA LYS A 238 5.49 4.67 3.22
C LYS A 238 4.78 4.73 4.55
N VAL A 239 5.44 4.29 5.61
CA VAL A 239 4.94 4.36 6.99
C VAL A 239 5.98 4.95 7.92
N LYS A 240 5.52 5.78 8.83
CA LYS A 240 6.29 6.37 9.92
C LYS A 240 6.21 5.43 11.12
N ALA A 241 7.38 5.06 11.66
CA ALA A 241 7.43 4.21 12.84
C ALA A 241 6.93 4.99 14.08
N PRO A 242 5.95 4.45 14.83
CA PRO A 242 5.37 5.11 15.99
C PRO A 242 6.26 5.07 17.24
N LYS A 243 7.26 4.18 17.25
CA LYS A 243 8.16 3.93 18.37
C LYS A 243 9.47 3.35 17.85
N THR A 244 10.58 3.64 18.53
CA THR A 244 11.87 2.99 18.29
C THR A 244 11.86 1.58 18.88
N GLY A 245 12.26 0.58 18.11
CA GLY A 245 12.35 -0.78 18.62
C GLY A 245 12.48 -1.86 17.57
N LYS A 246 12.35 -3.10 18.05
CA LYS A 246 12.35 -4.33 17.24
C LYS A 246 10.93 -4.83 17.02
N PHE A 247 10.59 -5.10 15.77
CA PHE A 247 9.27 -5.58 15.40
C PHE A 247 9.38 -6.80 14.49
N ARG A 248 8.35 -7.63 14.46
CA ARG A 248 8.14 -8.64 13.41
C ARG A 248 6.67 -8.73 13.06
N PHE A 249 6.39 -9.01 11.79
CA PHE A 249 5.03 -9.32 11.37
C PHE A 249 4.63 -10.72 11.80
N VAL A 250 3.35 -10.92 12.08
CA VAL A 250 2.74 -12.22 12.37
C VAL A 250 1.46 -12.32 11.56
N GLY A 251 1.31 -13.33 10.72
CA GLY A 251 0.18 -13.32 9.80
C GLY A 251 0.01 -14.60 8.99
N LEU A 252 -0.92 -14.53 8.05
CA LEU A 252 -1.27 -15.62 7.15
C LEU A 252 -2.01 -15.05 5.93
N GLY A 253 -1.72 -15.61 4.74
CA GLY A 253 -2.54 -15.44 3.55
C GLY A 253 -3.15 -16.76 3.08
N ASP A 254 -4.41 -16.72 2.70
CA ASP A 254 -5.13 -17.77 2.00
C ASP A 254 -5.46 -17.15 0.64
N ASP A 255 -4.61 -17.22 -0.38
CA ASP A 255 -3.50 -18.17 -0.53
C ASP A 255 -2.09 -17.66 -0.19
N SER A 256 -1.80 -16.38 -0.38
CA SER A 256 -0.46 -15.85 -0.15
C SER A 256 -0.50 -14.43 0.41
N LEU A 257 0.30 -14.18 1.45
CA LEU A 257 0.57 -12.86 2.00
C LEU A 257 2.08 -12.68 2.14
N ALA A 258 2.61 -11.59 1.60
CA ALA A 258 4.00 -11.19 1.79
C ALA A 258 4.10 -9.70 2.13
N VAL A 259 5.13 -9.33 2.89
CA VAL A 259 5.43 -7.94 3.26
C VAL A 259 6.89 -7.64 2.97
N ARG A 260 7.10 -6.55 2.25
CA ARG A 260 8.40 -5.93 2.03
C ARG A 260 8.44 -4.61 2.78
N PHE A 261 9.37 -4.52 3.72
CA PHE A 261 9.55 -3.36 4.60
C PHE A 261 10.99 -2.89 4.52
N GLY A 262 11.21 -1.59 4.34
CA GLY A 262 12.57 -1.05 4.21
C GLY A 262 13.37 -1.71 3.09
N ASN A 263 12.72 -1.99 1.95
CA ASN A 263 13.29 -2.65 0.77
C ASN A 263 13.76 -4.10 0.98
N LYS A 264 13.28 -4.78 2.03
CA LYS A 264 13.54 -6.19 2.30
C LYS A 264 12.24 -6.95 2.49
N THR A 265 12.11 -8.12 1.88
CA THR A 265 11.01 -9.03 2.22
C THR A 265 11.23 -9.54 3.64
N VAL A 266 10.34 -9.16 4.55
CA VAL A 266 10.41 -9.50 5.99
C VAL A 266 9.30 -10.46 6.41
N PHE A 267 8.33 -10.73 5.53
CA PHE A 267 7.25 -11.66 5.79
C PHE A 267 6.82 -12.34 4.49
N ASP A 268 6.58 -13.65 4.54
CA ASP A 268 6.03 -14.46 3.44
C ASP A 268 5.40 -15.72 4.04
N TYR A 269 4.07 -15.77 4.06
CA TYR A 269 3.35 -16.94 4.55
C TYR A 269 1.93 -17.07 3.99
N GLY A 270 1.52 -18.31 3.73
CA GLY A 270 0.19 -18.67 3.27
C GLY A 270 0.12 -20.11 2.75
N TRP A 271 -0.93 -20.48 2.01
CA TRP A 271 -0.97 -21.76 1.27
C TRP A 271 0.20 -21.93 0.32
N SER A 272 0.63 -20.85 -0.32
CA SER A 272 1.83 -20.82 -1.16
C SER A 272 2.79 -19.74 -0.68
N SER A 273 4.07 -20.10 -0.54
CA SER A 273 5.14 -19.13 -0.31
C SER A 273 5.42 -18.36 -1.59
N VAL A 274 5.38 -17.03 -1.51
CA VAL A 274 5.70 -16.12 -2.61
C VAL A 274 7.17 -16.24 -2.98
N SER A 275 8.06 -16.31 -1.99
CA SER A 275 9.51 -16.36 -2.22
C SER A 275 9.97 -17.67 -2.83
N SER A 276 9.50 -18.82 -2.31
CA SER A 276 9.98 -20.14 -2.72
C SER A 276 9.09 -20.85 -3.73
N GLY A 277 7.84 -20.38 -3.92
CA GLY A 277 6.83 -21.07 -4.72
C GLY A 277 6.33 -22.39 -4.11
N LYS A 278 6.84 -22.80 -2.93
CA LYS A 278 6.44 -24.05 -2.27
C LYS A 278 5.02 -23.93 -1.70
N MET A 279 4.29 -25.04 -1.78
CA MET A 279 3.00 -25.19 -1.10
C MET A 279 3.23 -25.49 0.39
N LEU A 280 2.78 -24.60 1.27
CA LEU A 280 2.94 -24.73 2.72
C LEU A 280 1.66 -25.25 3.38
N GLY A 281 0.49 -24.90 2.86
CA GLY A 281 -0.78 -25.40 3.37
C GLY A 281 -0.94 -26.90 3.13
N GLY A 282 -1.41 -27.62 4.15
CA GLY A 282 -1.47 -29.08 4.17
C GLY A 282 -0.10 -29.79 4.19
N ASN A 283 1.03 -29.07 4.17
CA ASN A 283 2.36 -29.65 4.07
C ASN A 283 3.27 -29.23 5.24
N ALA A 284 3.23 -30.02 6.31
CA ALA A 284 4.02 -29.78 7.52
C ALA A 284 5.54 -29.84 7.29
N ALA A 285 6.02 -30.67 6.35
CA ALA A 285 7.43 -30.79 6.04
C ALA A 285 7.98 -29.48 5.44
N ASN A 286 7.27 -28.90 4.47
CA ASN A 286 7.65 -27.62 3.88
C ASN A 286 7.59 -26.49 4.91
N ARG A 287 6.63 -26.50 5.85
CA ARG A 287 6.57 -25.51 6.94
C ARG A 287 7.75 -25.63 7.90
N ALA A 288 8.19 -26.85 8.22
CA ALA A 288 9.33 -27.08 9.12
C ALA A 288 10.66 -26.53 8.55
N GLU A 289 10.76 -26.41 7.23
CA GLU A 289 11.92 -25.81 6.55
C GLU A 289 11.95 -24.27 6.66
N LEU A 290 10.84 -23.62 7.00
CA LEU A 290 10.80 -22.16 7.10
C LEU A 290 11.71 -21.69 8.24
N LYS A 291 12.69 -20.85 7.89
CA LYS A 291 13.61 -20.22 8.84
C LYS A 291 13.52 -18.70 8.78
N ASP A 292 13.83 -18.06 9.90
CA ASP A 292 14.11 -16.63 9.97
C ASP A 292 15.52 -16.29 9.46
N THR A 293 15.81 -15.00 9.37
CA THR A 293 17.14 -14.48 8.99
C THR A 293 18.29 -14.94 9.89
N LYS A 294 18.02 -15.50 11.08
CA LYS A 294 19.01 -16.10 11.98
C LYS A 294 19.10 -17.62 11.86
N GLY A 295 18.36 -18.23 10.92
CA GLY A 295 18.31 -19.67 10.72
C GLY A 295 17.43 -20.41 11.73
N GLN A 296 16.66 -19.71 12.56
CA GLN A 296 15.75 -20.31 13.54
C GLN A 296 14.42 -20.69 12.87
N GLY A 297 13.79 -21.78 13.33
CA GLY A 297 12.47 -22.16 12.85
C GLY A 297 11.44 -21.06 13.10
N ARG A 298 10.53 -20.85 12.15
CA ARG A 298 9.38 -19.94 12.35
C ARG A 298 8.47 -20.47 13.47
N GLN A 299 7.83 -19.54 14.17
CA GLN A 299 6.81 -19.87 15.18
C GLN A 299 5.41 -19.76 14.56
N PHE A 300 4.49 -20.59 15.04
CA PHE A 300 3.12 -20.68 14.57
C PHE A 300 2.14 -20.54 15.73
N TYR A 301 1.04 -19.80 15.49
CA TYR A 301 0.06 -19.45 16.52
C TYR A 301 -1.36 -19.75 16.05
N LYS A 302 -2.02 -20.67 16.76
CA LYS A 302 -3.42 -21.03 16.52
C LYS A 302 -4.34 -20.21 17.40
N TYR A 303 -5.47 -19.79 16.86
CA TYR A 303 -6.47 -19.03 17.62
C TYR A 303 -7.79 -19.75 17.62
N SER A 304 -8.48 -19.74 18.77
CA SER A 304 -9.81 -20.33 18.99
C SER A 304 -10.82 -19.97 17.90
N THR A 305 -10.72 -18.77 17.34
CA THR A 305 -11.66 -18.19 16.38
C THR A 305 -11.12 -18.10 14.94
N ALA A 306 -9.87 -18.50 14.66
CA ALA A 306 -9.29 -18.45 13.31
C ALA A 306 -9.89 -19.44 12.31
N GLY A 307 -10.72 -20.38 12.78
CA GLY A 307 -11.32 -21.43 11.95
C GLY A 307 -10.39 -22.63 11.74
N ALA A 308 -11.00 -23.77 11.40
CA ALA A 308 -10.30 -25.05 11.27
C ALA A 308 -9.28 -25.04 10.12
N ASP A 309 -9.59 -24.40 8.99
CA ASP A 309 -8.69 -24.40 7.83
C ASP A 309 -7.36 -23.73 8.14
N TRP A 310 -7.38 -22.53 8.72
CA TRP A 310 -6.15 -21.81 9.06
C TRP A 310 -5.38 -22.51 10.19
N ASN A 311 -6.07 -23.02 11.22
CA ASN A 311 -5.41 -23.70 12.34
C ASN A 311 -4.85 -25.09 11.96
N ASN A 312 -5.50 -25.84 11.07
CA ASN A 312 -5.12 -27.22 10.77
C ASN A 312 -4.26 -27.33 9.52
N ASN A 313 -4.63 -26.63 8.44
CA ASN A 313 -3.89 -26.74 7.17
C ASN A 313 -2.62 -25.89 7.18
N LEU A 314 -2.67 -24.73 7.83
CA LEU A 314 -1.57 -23.75 7.90
C LEU A 314 -0.92 -23.68 9.28
N ASP A 315 -1.31 -24.52 10.23
CA ASP A 315 -0.78 -24.53 11.61
C ASP A 315 -0.95 -23.20 12.36
N GLY A 316 -1.84 -22.32 11.89
CA GLY A 316 -2.06 -20.99 12.43
C GLY A 316 -1.24 -19.89 11.74
N LEU A 317 -1.15 -18.72 12.38
CA LEU A 317 -0.38 -17.58 11.87
C LEU A 317 1.12 -17.80 12.10
N CYS A 318 1.94 -17.46 11.11
CA CYS A 318 3.40 -17.61 11.16
C CYS A 318 4.07 -16.29 11.52
N THR A 319 5.24 -16.35 12.16
CA THR A 319 6.13 -15.19 12.36
C THR A 319 6.94 -14.85 11.11
N GLY A 320 7.13 -13.56 10.84
CA GLY A 320 8.12 -13.03 9.91
C GLY A 320 9.48 -12.77 10.56
N ASP A 321 10.34 -12.08 9.83
CA ASP A 321 11.66 -11.64 10.26
C ASP A 321 11.58 -10.43 11.17
N VAL A 322 12.50 -10.37 12.13
CA VAL A 322 12.64 -9.20 12.99
C VAL A 322 13.34 -8.09 12.23
N PHE A 323 12.78 -6.89 12.29
CA PHE A 323 13.34 -5.66 11.75
C PHE A 323 13.39 -4.57 12.83
N GLU A 324 14.30 -3.61 12.65
CA GLU A 324 14.52 -2.50 13.59
C GLU A 324 14.08 -1.18 12.97
N VAL A 325 13.43 -0.34 13.76
CA VAL A 325 12.97 0.98 13.36
C VAL A 325 13.33 2.05 14.38
N LYS A 326 13.37 3.30 13.92
CA LYS A 326 13.50 4.49 14.76
C LYS A 326 12.21 5.30 14.70
N GLU A 327 11.73 5.73 15.86
CA GLU A 327 10.55 6.58 15.98
C GLU A 327 10.64 7.79 15.06
N GLY A 328 9.53 8.11 14.40
CA GLY A 328 9.45 9.24 13.47
C GLY A 328 10.13 9.02 12.11
N GLN A 329 10.99 7.99 11.97
CA GLN A 329 11.59 7.64 10.69
C GLN A 329 10.55 6.99 9.76
N THR A 330 10.64 7.34 8.48
CA THR A 330 9.75 6.82 7.43
C THR A 330 10.41 5.68 6.69
N TYR A 331 9.66 4.61 6.44
CA TYR A 331 10.10 3.40 5.76
C TYR A 331 9.16 3.08 4.59
N PRO A 332 9.68 2.70 3.41
CA PRO A 332 8.84 2.12 2.37
C PRO A 332 8.25 0.81 2.86
N ILE A 333 6.96 0.60 2.61
CA ILE A 333 6.27 -0.65 2.88
C ILE A 333 5.45 -1.06 1.66
N GLU A 334 5.47 -2.35 1.38
CA GLU A 334 4.78 -2.96 0.27
C GLU A 334 4.17 -4.28 0.76
N LEU A 335 2.91 -4.52 0.42
CA LEU A 335 2.20 -5.74 0.79
C LEU A 335 1.65 -6.40 -0.45
N LEU A 336 1.77 -7.71 -0.51
CA LEU A 336 1.27 -8.52 -1.61
C LEU A 336 0.28 -9.52 -1.05
N VAL A 337 -0.90 -9.57 -1.64
CA VAL A 337 -1.86 -10.66 -1.47
C VAL A 337 -2.15 -11.28 -2.83
N SER A 338 -2.31 -12.60 -2.86
CA SER A 338 -2.54 -13.34 -4.09
C SER A 338 -3.37 -14.59 -3.82
N GLU A 339 -4.07 -15.04 -4.86
CA GLU A 339 -4.92 -16.21 -4.85
C GLU A 339 -4.49 -17.16 -5.97
N VAL A 340 -4.26 -18.44 -5.64
CA VAL A 340 -3.85 -19.54 -6.51
C VAL A 340 -4.31 -20.89 -5.91
N PRO A 341 -5.22 -21.68 -6.54
CA PRO A 341 -5.67 -21.60 -7.93
C PRO A 341 -7.13 -21.11 -8.14
N GLY A 342 -7.82 -20.70 -7.09
CA GLY A 342 -9.26 -20.50 -7.03
C GLY A 342 -9.83 -21.18 -5.78
N GLY A 343 -10.82 -20.56 -5.13
CA GLY A 343 -11.55 -21.19 -4.03
C GLY A 343 -11.91 -20.22 -2.90
N TYR A 344 -11.21 -20.36 -1.78
CA TYR A 344 -11.34 -19.45 -0.65
C TYR A 344 -10.20 -18.45 -0.66
N PHE A 345 -10.47 -17.28 -0.10
CA PHE A 345 -9.49 -16.23 0.02
C PHE A 345 -9.63 -15.52 1.37
N GLY A 346 -8.52 -15.07 1.94
CA GLY A 346 -8.49 -14.26 3.14
C GLY A 346 -7.06 -14.00 3.59
N PHE A 347 -6.85 -13.06 4.49
CA PHE A 347 -5.53 -12.77 5.01
C PHE A 347 -5.64 -11.98 6.31
N VAL A 348 -4.64 -12.14 7.17
CA VAL A 348 -4.49 -11.32 8.38
C VAL A 348 -3.03 -10.97 8.56
N LEU A 349 -2.77 -9.69 8.80
CA LEU A 349 -1.46 -9.18 9.17
C LEU A 349 -1.50 -8.49 10.54
N LEU A 350 -0.82 -9.11 11.49
CA LEU A 350 -0.56 -8.59 12.82
C LEU A 350 0.92 -8.19 12.92
N ILE A 351 1.27 -7.50 14.00
CA ILE A 351 2.63 -7.08 14.31
C ILE A 351 2.91 -7.28 15.80
N GLU A 352 4.11 -7.77 16.09
CA GLU A 352 4.64 -7.93 17.44
C GLU A 352 5.73 -6.90 17.71
N ASP A 353 5.59 -6.18 18.82
CA ASP A 353 6.66 -5.39 19.42
C ASP A 353 7.52 -6.34 20.29
N MET A 354 8.74 -6.63 19.82
CA MET A 354 9.66 -7.54 20.51
C MET A 354 10.19 -6.96 21.82
N ASP A 355 10.17 -5.63 21.95
CA ASP A 355 10.61 -4.93 23.16
C ASP A 355 9.46 -4.75 24.16
N SER A 356 8.21 -5.01 23.74
CA SER A 356 7.02 -5.00 24.59
C SER A 356 6.06 -6.13 24.20
N PRO A 357 6.41 -7.40 24.54
CA PRO A 357 5.63 -8.55 24.13
C PRO A 357 4.18 -8.53 24.65
N PRO A 358 3.24 -9.12 23.91
CA PRO A 358 1.83 -9.19 24.29
C PRO A 358 1.63 -9.89 25.64
N THR A 359 0.79 -9.30 26.49
CA THR A 359 0.43 -9.86 27.81
C THR A 359 -0.87 -10.66 27.78
N LYS A 360 -1.76 -10.35 26.82
CA LYS A 360 -3.04 -11.04 26.61
C LYS A 360 -2.84 -12.30 25.77
N LYS A 361 -3.67 -13.31 26.03
CA LYS A 361 -3.69 -14.57 25.29
C LYS A 361 -5.11 -14.95 24.91
N ASP A 362 -5.27 -15.65 23.79
CA ASP A 362 -6.55 -16.23 23.37
C ASP A 362 -6.86 -17.53 24.14
N GLY A 363 -8.04 -18.11 23.90
CA GLY A 363 -8.47 -19.38 24.51
C GLY A 363 -7.58 -20.59 24.19
N MET A 364 -6.79 -20.56 23.10
CA MET A 364 -5.77 -21.57 22.79
C MET A 364 -4.40 -21.27 23.41
N GLY A 365 -4.25 -20.15 24.12
CA GLY A 365 -2.99 -19.73 24.74
C GLY A 365 -2.02 -18.99 23.82
N SER A 366 -2.41 -18.72 22.56
CA SER A 366 -1.60 -17.89 21.66
C SER A 366 -1.65 -16.42 22.12
N PRO A 367 -0.55 -15.67 21.99
CA PRO A 367 -0.55 -14.25 22.35
C PRO A 367 -1.48 -13.45 21.44
N ILE A 368 -2.15 -12.43 21.97
CA ILE A 368 -2.95 -11.50 21.17
C ILE A 368 -2.03 -10.37 20.69
N PHE A 369 -1.61 -10.43 19.42
CA PHE A 369 -0.72 -9.43 18.81
C PHE A 369 -1.48 -8.15 18.42
N GLN A 370 -0.73 -7.09 18.14
CA GLN A 370 -1.29 -5.85 17.62
C GLN A 370 -1.69 -6.03 16.15
N LEU A 371 -2.76 -5.36 15.73
CA LEU A 371 -3.10 -5.22 14.32
C LEU A 371 -2.10 -4.28 13.64
N PHE A 372 -1.51 -4.70 12.52
CA PHE A 372 -0.78 -3.73 11.70
C PHE A 372 -1.77 -2.80 11.02
N ARG A 373 -1.79 -1.53 11.44
CA ARG A 373 -2.67 -0.50 10.89
C ARG A 373 -1.96 0.85 10.76
N THR A 374 -2.34 1.60 9.73
CA THR A 374 -1.79 2.93 9.41
C THR A 374 -2.70 4.07 9.88
N ASN A 375 -3.94 3.79 10.28
CA ASN A 375 -4.83 4.73 10.94
C ASN A 375 -5.66 4.03 12.04
N PHE A 376 -6.59 4.76 12.67
CA PHE A 376 -7.41 4.24 13.77
C PHE A 376 -8.55 3.31 13.34
N ALA A 377 -8.65 2.97 12.06
CA ALA A 377 -9.70 2.10 11.59
C ALA A 377 -9.46 0.66 12.10
N GLU A 378 -10.56 0.00 12.48
CA GLU A 378 -10.55 -1.35 13.01
C GLU A 378 -11.45 -2.25 12.17
N PRO A 379 -10.97 -3.45 11.79
CA PRO A 379 -11.80 -4.41 11.08
C PRO A 379 -12.84 -4.99 12.05
N ASN A 380 -14.08 -5.10 11.58
CA ASN A 380 -15.12 -5.84 12.27
C ASN A 380 -15.54 -7.01 11.39
N THR A 381 -15.25 -8.23 11.83
CA THR A 381 -15.50 -9.45 11.06
C THR A 381 -16.99 -9.62 10.70
N ASP A 382 -17.91 -9.27 11.59
CA ASP A 382 -19.35 -9.34 11.30
C ASP A 382 -19.78 -8.32 10.22
N GLU A 383 -19.24 -7.11 10.25
CA GLU A 383 -19.50 -6.09 9.23
C GLU A 383 -18.85 -6.47 7.89
N LEU A 384 -17.62 -6.97 7.91
CA LEU A 384 -16.94 -7.48 6.73
C LEU A 384 -17.77 -8.58 6.07
N TYR A 385 -18.26 -9.57 6.82
CA TYR A 385 -19.10 -10.63 6.28
C TYR A 385 -20.45 -10.14 5.74
N LYS A 386 -21.06 -9.11 6.36
CA LYS A 386 -22.30 -8.50 5.85
C LYS A 386 -22.08 -7.78 4.53
N ASN A 387 -20.89 -7.20 4.33
CA ASN A 387 -20.56 -6.41 3.15
C ASN A 387 -19.99 -7.23 1.99
N MET A 388 -19.57 -8.47 2.24
CA MET A 388 -19.09 -9.39 1.20
C MET A 388 -20.20 -9.80 0.23
N LYS A 389 -19.89 -9.89 -1.06
CA LYS A 389 -20.82 -10.38 -2.08
C LYS A 389 -21.02 -11.89 -2.01
N VAL A 390 -19.95 -12.60 -1.67
CA VAL A 390 -19.80 -14.05 -1.65
C VAL A 390 -18.97 -14.45 -0.42
N PRO A 391 -19.52 -14.29 0.80
CA PRO A 391 -18.80 -14.57 2.06
C PRO A 391 -18.42 -16.05 2.24
N GLY A 392 -19.01 -16.97 1.47
CA GLY A 392 -18.82 -18.40 1.63
C GLY A 392 -19.43 -18.96 2.92
N ASP A 393 -19.11 -20.22 3.20
CA ASP A 393 -19.59 -21.03 4.33
C ASP A 393 -18.59 -21.14 5.49
N ARG A 394 -17.32 -20.78 5.26
CA ARG A 394 -16.26 -20.79 6.27
C ARG A 394 -16.21 -19.48 7.04
N ARG A 395 -15.76 -19.54 8.29
CA ARG A 395 -15.62 -18.38 9.17
C ARG A 395 -14.24 -18.36 9.81
N SER A 396 -13.67 -17.17 9.92
CA SER A 396 -12.43 -16.92 10.65
C SER A 396 -12.49 -15.53 11.27
N ASP A 397 -12.05 -15.41 12.50
CA ASP A 397 -11.95 -14.16 13.24
C ASP A 397 -10.70 -14.24 14.11
N VAL A 398 -9.56 -13.78 13.60
CA VAL A 398 -8.30 -13.75 14.37
C VAL A 398 -8.35 -12.56 15.35
N PRO A 399 -8.21 -12.78 16.66
CA PRO A 399 -8.20 -11.69 17.62
C PRO A 399 -6.93 -10.86 17.50
N TYR A 400 -7.05 -9.57 17.79
CA TYR A 400 -5.94 -8.62 17.84
C TYR A 400 -6.12 -7.65 19.02
N ASP A 401 -5.05 -7.00 19.44
CA ASP A 401 -5.14 -5.98 20.49
C ASP A 401 -5.67 -4.67 19.91
N LYS A 402 -6.76 -4.14 20.46
CA LYS A 402 -7.35 -2.87 20.01
C LYS A 402 -6.46 -1.67 20.31
N ASP A 403 -5.58 -1.78 21.30
CA ASP A 403 -4.60 -0.76 21.66
C ASP A 403 -3.33 -0.84 20.78
N SER A 404 -3.51 -1.11 19.48
CA SER A 404 -2.42 -1.23 18.51
C SER A 404 -1.80 0.11 18.16
N LEU A 405 -0.47 0.13 18.04
CA LEU A 405 0.30 1.27 17.54
C LEU A 405 -0.09 1.63 16.10
N ILE A 406 -0.09 2.93 15.79
CA ILE A 406 -0.46 3.45 14.46
C ILE A 406 0.78 3.75 13.64
N TRP A 407 0.98 3.00 12.57
CA TRP A 407 2.09 3.17 11.62
C TRP A 407 1.69 4.17 10.54
N GLN A 408 1.61 5.46 10.89
CA GLN A 408 1.07 6.50 10.01
C GLN A 408 1.70 6.45 8.62
N SER A 409 0.87 6.29 7.59
CA SER A 409 1.28 6.40 6.21
C SER A 409 1.47 7.87 5.80
N VAL A 410 2.54 8.13 5.04
CA VAL A 410 3.02 9.48 4.68
C VAL A 410 3.34 9.61 3.21
#